data_AF-A0A2V8WRW8-F1
#
_entry.id   AF-A0A2V8WRW8-F1
#
_cell.length_a   1.000
_cell.length_b   1.000
_cell.length_c   1.000
_cell.angle_alpha   90.00
_cell.angle_beta   90.00
_cell.angle_gamma   90.00
#
_symmetry.space_group_name_H-M   'P 1'
#
loop_
_entity.id
_entity.type
_entity.pdbx_description
1 polymer ?
#
loop_
_entity_poly.entity_id
_entity_poly.type
_entity_poly.pdbx_seq_one_letter_code
_entity_poly.pdbx_strand_id
1 'polypeptide(L)' 'MVDIKSYRDLQVWQKAYELALLVFRMTDKFPRTDQFGIVSQVRRSASSVAANIAEGFGKGNNKRVFEVASDCAW' A
#
# COMPACT_ATOMS: atom_id res chain seq x y z
N MET A 1 2.53 -18.52 16.22
CA MET A 1 3.19 -17.89 15.05
C MET A 1 2.10 -17.65 14.02
N VAL A 2 1.92 -16.41 13.55
CA VAL A 2 0.86 -16.11 12.56
C VAL A 2 1.26 -16.79 11.25
N ASP A 3 0.42 -17.70 10.78
CA ASP A 3 0.61 -18.39 9.51
C ASP A 3 0.15 -17.46 8.37
N ILE A 4 1.11 -16.98 7.57
CA ILE A 4 0.85 -16.02 6.49
C ILE A 4 0.51 -16.80 5.23
N LYS A 5 -0.77 -16.79 4.86
CA LYS A 5 -1.30 -17.50 3.68
C LYS A 5 -1.56 -16.56 2.50
N SER A 6 -1.68 -15.27 2.78
CA SER A 6 -1.95 -14.23 1.81
C SER A 6 -1.13 -12.98 2.08
N TYR A 7 -0.87 -12.19 1.04
CA TYR A 7 -0.32 -10.83 1.19
C TYR A 7 -1.19 -9.96 2.11
N ARG A 8 -2.49 -10.28 2.26
CA ARG A 8 -3.41 -9.57 3.15
C ARG A 8 -3.11 -9.78 4.63
N ASP A 9 -2.40 -10.85 4.98
CA ASP A 9 -1.98 -11.13 6.35
C ASP A 9 -0.75 -10.28 6.73
N LEU A 10 -0.09 -9.64 5.75
CA LEU A 10 1.04 -8.75 5.98
C LEU A 10 0.58 -7.41 6.58
N GLN A 11 1.06 -7.08 7.77
CA GLN A 11 0.78 -5.78 8.41
C GLN A 11 1.21 -4.60 7.54
N VAL A 12 2.34 -4.72 6.82
CA VAL A 12 2.81 -3.68 5.90
C VAL A 12 1.84 -3.47 4.72
N TRP A 13 1.20 -4.53 4.22
CA TRP A 13 0.17 -4.41 3.19
C TRP A 13 -1.09 -3.74 3.74
N GLN A 14 -1.52 -4.11 4.95
CA GLN A 14 -2.69 -3.51 5.61
C GLN A 14 -2.51 -2.00 5.81
N LYS A 15 -1.36 -1.57 6.34
CA LYS A 15 -1.02 -0.15 6.50
C LYS A 15 -0.96 0.59 5.16
N ALA A 16 -0.38 -0.01 4.12
CA ALA A 16 -0.35 0.57 2.78
C ALA A 16 -1.76 0.73 2.18
N TYR A 17 -2.64 -0.25 2.39
CA TYR A 17 -4.03 -0.20 1.95
C TYR A 17 -4.83 0.89 2.70
N GLU A 18 -4.67 0.99 4.02
CA GLU A 18 -5.27 2.04 4.83
C GLU A 18 -4.82 3.45 4.40
N LEU A 19 -3.53 3.62 4.12
CA LEU A 19 -2.97 4.85 3.57
C LEU A 19 -3.62 5.21 2.24
N ALA A 20 -3.76 4.25 1.32
CA ALA A 20 -4.44 4.47 0.06
C ALA A 20 -5.89 4.93 0.27
N LEU A 21 -6.65 4.27 1.14
CA LEU A 21 -8.03 4.69 1.48
C LEU A 21 -8.08 6.11 2.05
N LEU A 22 -7.12 6.48 2.91
CA LEU A 22 -7.04 7.82 3.47
C LEU A 22 -6.78 8.86 2.37
N VAL A 23 -5.85 8.57 1.45
CA VAL A 23 -5.56 9.43 0.29
C VAL A 23 -6.80 9.63 -0.57
N PHE A 24 -7.55 8.56 -0.86
CA PHE A 24 -8.80 8.67 -1.63
C PHE A 24 -9.80 9.60 -0.92
N ARG A 25 -10.04 9.41 0.37
CA ARG A 25 -10.94 10.27 1.17
C ARG A 25 -10.51 11.73 1.24
N MET A 26 -9.21 12.00 1.38
CA MET A 26 -8.68 13.37 1.43
C MET A 26 -8.83 14.08 0.08
N THR A 27 -8.58 13.35 -1.01
CA THR A 27 -8.64 13.90 -2.37
C THR A 27 -10.06 14.05 -2.91
N ASP A 28 -11.08 13.43 -2.30
CA ASP A 28 -12.49 13.65 -2.68
C ASP A 28 -12.96 15.09 -2.46
N LYS A 29 -12.28 15.83 -1.58
CA LYS A 29 -12.60 17.25 -1.28
C LYS A 29 -11.94 18.24 -2.24
N PHE A 30 -11.13 17.77 -3.19
CA PHE A 30 -10.41 18.65 -4.11
C PHE A 30 -11.34 19.20 -5.20
N PRO A 31 -11.06 20.40 -5.73
CA PRO A 31 -11.79 20.94 -6.88
C PRO A 31 -11.74 19.98 -8.08
N ARG A 32 -12.80 19.96 -8.88
CA ARG A 32 -12.86 19.13 -10.11
C ARG A 32 -11.73 19.43 -11.09
N THR A 33 -11.22 20.67 -11.10
CA THR A 33 -10.08 21.09 -11.94
C THR A 33 -8.81 20.29 -11.68
N ASP A 34 -8.64 19.77 -10.46
CA ASP A 34 -7.41 19.11 -10.03
C ASP A 34 -7.50 17.58 -10.11
N GLN A 35 -8.66 17.04 -10.51
CA GLN A 35 -8.94 15.60 -10.55
C GLN A 35 -7.97 14.85 -11.47
N PHE A 36 -7.72 15.39 -12.66
CA PHE A 36 -6.81 14.79 -13.64
C PHE A 36 -5.34 15.14 -13.38
N GLY A 37 -5.07 16.16 -12.57
CA GLY A 37 -3.74 16.56 -12.14
C GLY A 37 -3.29 15.79 -10.91
N ILE A 38 -3.15 16.52 -9.80
CA ILE A 38 -2.52 16.01 -8.58
C ILE A 38 -3.33 14.87 -7.93
N VAL A 39 -4.67 14.89 -8.01
CA VAL A 39 -5.51 13.84 -7.43
C VAL A 39 -5.23 12.49 -8.08
N SER A 40 -5.18 12.44 -9.41
CA SER A 40 -4.89 11.19 -10.13
C SER A 40 -3.50 10.65 -9.80
N GLN A 41 -2.50 11.52 -9.71
CA GLN A 41 -1.13 11.12 -9.40
C GLN A 41 -1.00 10.57 -7.99
N VAL A 42 -1.52 11.28 -6.98
CA VAL A 42 -1.39 10.87 -5.59
C VAL A 42 -2.18 9.59 -5.31
N ARG A 43 -3.38 9.43 -5.89
CA ARG A 43 -4.17 8.19 -5.77
C ARG A 43 -3.44 6.99 -6.38
N ARG A 44 -2.89 7.14 -7.60
CA ARG A 44 -2.12 6.07 -8.26
C ARG A 44 -0.89 5.71 -7.45
N SER A 45 -0.09 6.70 -7.04
CA SER A 45 1.10 6.48 -6.22
C SER A 45 0.78 5.73 -4.92
N ALA A 46 -0.23 6.16 -4.17
CA ALA A 46 -0.62 5.51 -2.92
C ALA A 46 -1.11 4.06 -3.13
N SER A 47 -1.98 3.83 -4.13
CA SER A 47 -2.47 2.49 -4.44
C SER A 47 -1.38 1.53 -4.93
N SER A 48 -0.33 2.07 -5.59
CA SER A 48 0.77 1.26 -6.11
C SER A 48 1.59 0.59 -5.00
N VAL A 49 1.66 1.18 -3.80
CA VAL A 49 2.42 0.60 -2.68
C VAL A 49 1.82 -0.76 -2.28
N ALA A 50 0.50 -0.81 -2.07
CA ALA A 50 -0.19 -2.05 -1.74
C ALA A 50 -0.14 -3.08 -2.89
N ALA A 51 -0.24 -2.61 -4.15
CA ALA A 51 -0.15 -3.47 -5.33
C ALA A 51 1.24 -4.12 -5.46
N ASN A 52 2.32 -3.35 -5.30
CA ASN A 52 3.69 -3.84 -5.37
C ASN A 52 4.00 -4.83 -4.24
N ILE A 53 3.44 -4.63 -3.03
CA ILE A 53 3.57 -5.61 -1.93
C ILE A 53 2.86 -6.92 -2.29
N ALA A 54 1.64 -6.85 -2.83
CA ALA A 54 0.88 -8.03 -3.24
C ALA A 54 1.57 -8.79 -4.37
N GLU A 55 2.10 -8.08 -5.37
CA GLU A 55 2.88 -8.66 -6.47
C GLU A 55 4.18 -9.31 -5.97
N GLY A 56 4.90 -8.62 -5.07
CA GLY A 56 6.14 -9.12 -4.47
C GLY A 56 5.92 -10.41 -3.65
N PHE A 57 4.81 -10.49 -2.92
CA PHE A 57 4.41 -11.69 -2.19
C PHE A 57 4.13 -12.86 -3.16
N GLY A 58 3.40 -12.62 -4.24
CA GLY A 58 3.09 -13.65 -5.25
C GLY A 58 4.31 -14.20 -6.01
N LYS A 59 5.38 -13.41 -6.12
CA LYS A 59 6.64 -13.80 -6.80
C LYS A 59 7.56 -14.68 -5.95
N GLY A 60 7.16 -15.11 -4.76
CA GLY A 60 7.94 -16.02 -3.92
C GLY A 60 9.20 -15.40 -3.32
N ASN A 61 9.35 -14.08 -3.37
CA ASN A 61 10.50 -13.35 -2.82
C ASN A 61 10.37 -13.13 -1.31
N ASN A 62 9.91 -14.18 -0.61
CA ASN A 62 9.52 -14.22 0.80
C ASN A 62 10.68 -14.00 1.78
N LYS A 63 11.83 -13.51 1.35
CA LYS A 63 12.97 -13.21 2.22
C LYS A 63 13.28 -11.72 2.31
N ARG A 64 13.12 -10.93 1.24
CA ARG A 64 13.47 -9.49 1.24
C ARG A 64 12.40 -8.59 1.88
N VAL A 65 11.12 -8.92 1.75
CA VAL A 65 10.03 -8.07 2.28
C VAL A 65 9.94 -8.17 3.80
N PHE A 66 10.31 -9.32 4.37
CA PHE A 66 10.22 -9.58 5.81
C PHE A 66 11.30 -8.85 6.60
N GLU A 67 12.51 -8.69 6.03
CA GLU A 67 13.64 -8.02 6.68
C GLU A 67 13.36 -6.52 6.92
N VAL A 68 12.74 -5.83 5.95
CA VAL A 68 12.38 -4.41 6.09
C VAL A 68 11.26 -4.20 7.13
N ALA A 69 10.35 -5.16 7.28
CA ALA A 69 9.23 -5.05 8.22
C ALA A 69 9.61 -5.35 9.67
N SER A 70 10.63 -6.20 9.91
CA SER A 70 11.15 -6.50 11.25
C SER A 70 12.10 -5.44 11.80
N ASP A 71 12.80 -4.71 10.92
CA ASP A 71 13.78 -3.70 11.34
C ASP A 71 13.16 -2.32 11.60
N CYS A 72 11.96 -2.07 11.09
CA CYS A 72 11.15 -0.92 11.51
C CYS A 72 10.39 -1.27 12.79
N ALA A 73 11.09 -1.24 13.93
CA ALA A 73 10.45 -1.08 15.23
C ALA A 73 9.67 0.25 15.24
N TRP A 74 8.35 0.16 15.05
CA TRP A 74 7.39 1.23 15.34
C TRP A 74 7.09 1.25 16.84
#